data_AF-A0A2V6G590-F1
#
_entry.id   AF-A0A2V6G590-F1
#
_cell.length_a   1.000
_cell.length_b   1.000
_cell.length_c   1.000
_cell.angle_alpha   90.00
_cell.angle_beta   90.00
_cell.angle_gamma   90.00
#
_symmetry.space_group_name_H-M   'P 1'
#
loop_
_entity.id
_entity.type
_entity.pdbx_description
1 polymer ?
#
loop_
_entity_poly.entity_id
_entity_poly.type
_entity_poly.pdbx_seq_one_letter_code
_entity_poly.pdbx_strand_id
1 'polypeptide(L)' 'MKTPDKSWVLITGASSGFGEEFARQYAEQGHSLVLVARRLDRLQRLAEALRQQFRVDIVVER' A
#
# COMPACT_ATOMS: atom_id res chain seq x y z
N MET A 1 14.77 23.22 -1.06
CA MET A 1 14.87 21.76 -1.20
C MET A 1 13.46 21.25 -1.51
N LYS A 2 13.18 20.81 -2.74
CA LYS A 2 11.86 20.28 -3.09
C LYS A 2 11.69 18.95 -2.35
N THR A 3 10.67 18.81 -1.53
CA THR A 3 10.21 17.50 -1.08
C THR A 3 10.00 16.64 -2.34
N PRO A 4 10.52 15.40 -2.40
CA PRO A 4 10.22 14.54 -3.53
C PRO A 4 8.70 14.43 -3.65
N ASP A 5 8.16 14.60 -4.86
CA ASP A 5 6.73 14.51 -5.10
C ASP A 5 6.26 13.14 -4.59
N LYS A 6 5.44 13.16 -3.54
CA LYS A 6 4.92 11.96 -2.87
C LYS A 6 4.01 11.24 -3.85
N SER A 7 4.53 10.24 -4.56
CA SER A 7 3.80 9.55 -5.62
C SER A 7 2.93 8.43 -5.07
N TRP A 8 1.85 8.15 -5.80
CA TRP A 8 0.86 7.13 -5.47
C TRP A 8 0.98 5.91 -6.39
N VAL A 9 0.82 4.71 -5.81
CA VAL A 9 0.79 3.45 -6.55
C VAL A 9 -0.54 2.74 -6.33
N LEU A 10 -1.25 2.44 -7.41
CA LEU A 10 -2.47 1.62 -7.38
C LEU A 10 -2.10 0.15 -7.58
N ILE A 11 -2.49 -0.70 -6.62
CA ILE A 11 -2.24 -2.14 -6.66
C ILE A 11 -3.56 -2.89 -6.61
N THR A 12 -3.94 -3.50 -7.74
CA THR A 12 -5.06 -4.45 -7.81
C THR A 12 -4.61 -5.84 -7.39
N GLY A 13 -5.47 -6.59 -6.71
CA GLY A 13 -5.12 -7.91 -6.21
C GLY A 13 -4.19 -7.87 -4.99
N ALA A 14 -4.13 -6.74 -4.27
CA ALA A 14 -3.19 -6.53 -3.16
C ALA A 14 -3.37 -7.45 -1.94
N SER A 15 -4.46 -8.21 -1.86
CA SER A 15 -4.79 -9.06 -0.69
C SER A 15 -3.94 -10.33 -0.50
N SER A 16 -3.05 -10.67 -1.43
CA SER A 16 -2.14 -11.83 -1.32
C SER A 16 -1.12 -11.89 -2.46
N GLY A 17 -0.07 -12.71 -2.30
CA GLY A 17 0.87 -13.03 -3.37
C GLY A 17 1.65 -11.80 -3.84
N PHE A 18 1.84 -11.66 -5.15
CA PHE A 18 2.63 -10.54 -5.69
C PHE A 18 2.03 -9.17 -5.42
N GLY A 19 0.71 -9.02 -5.37
CA GLY A 19 0.09 -7.74 -5.04
C GLY A 19 0.43 -7.29 -3.61
N GLU A 20 0.47 -8.22 -2.67
CA GLU A 20 0.87 -7.96 -1.28
C GLU A 20 2.36 -7.61 -1.20
N GLU A 21 3.20 -8.31 -1.95
CA GLU A 21 4.64 -8.06 -1.98
C GLU A 21 5.00 -6.73 -2.63
N PHE A 22 4.34 -6.37 -3.74
CA PHE A 22 4.51 -5.04 -4.35
C PHE A 22 4.08 -3.93 -3.39
N ALA A 23 3.00 -4.12 -2.62
CA ALA A 23 2.59 -3.15 -1.63
C ALA A 23 3.68 -2.92 -0.57
N ARG A 24 4.36 -3.99 -0.11
CA ARG A 24 5.49 -3.87 0.81
C ARG A 24 6.66 -3.09 0.20
N GLN A 25 7.09 -3.46 -1.01
CA GLN A 25 8.25 -2.84 -1.64
C GLN A 25 8.02 -1.37 -1.98
N TYR A 26 6.82 -1.02 -2.48
CA TYR A 26 6.51 0.38 -2.75
C TYR A 26 6.34 1.21 -1.47
N ALA A 27 5.79 0.64 -0.39
CA ALA A 27 5.74 1.32 0.90
C ALA A 27 7.15 1.56 1.48
N GLU A 28 8.06 0.58 1.37
CA GLU A 28 9.46 0.71 1.79
C GLU A 28 10.21 1.82 1.03
N GLN A 29 9.89 1.98 -0.26
CA GLN A 29 10.40 3.07 -1.10
C GLN A 29 9.75 4.43 -0.80
N GLY A 30 8.76 4.49 0.10
CA GLY A 30 8.10 5.72 0.54
C GLY A 30 6.90 6.15 -0.32
N HIS A 31 6.40 5.28 -1.20
CA HIS A 31 5.22 5.58 -2.01
C HIS A 31 3.93 5.38 -1.21
N SER A 32 2.96 6.26 -1.43
CA SER A 32 1.61 6.08 -0.89
C SER A 32 0.82 5.11 -1.77
N LEU A 33 -0.11 4.35 -1.19
CA LEU A 33 -0.71 3.19 -1.86
C LEU A 33 -2.23 3.27 -1.93
N VAL A 34 -2.79 2.84 -3.05
CA VAL A 34 -4.21 2.48 -3.16
C VAL A 34 -4.28 0.97 -3.35
N LEU A 35 -4.86 0.26 -2.38
CA LEU A 35 -4.92 -1.20 -2.37
C LEU A 35 -6.33 -1.67 -2.72
N VAL A 36 -6.46 -2.46 -3.78
CA VAL A 36 -7.75 -2.94 -4.29
C VAL A 36 -7.81 -4.46 -4.32
N ALA A 37 -8.82 -5.05 -3.68
CA ALA A 37 -9.11 -6.49 -3.73
C ALA A 37 -10.44 -6.86 -3.04
N ARG A 38 -11.05 -7.96 -3.52
CA ARG A 38 -12.32 -8.49 -3.01
C ARG A 38 -12.36 -8.81 -1.50
N ARG A 39 -11.20 -9.10 -0.89
CA ARG A 39 -11.04 -9.52 0.52
C ARG A 39 -10.61 -8.35 1.39
N LEU A 40 -11.58 -7.59 1.90
CA LEU A 40 -11.37 -6.36 2.66
C LEU A 40 -10.59 -6.57 3.96
N ASP A 41 -10.83 -7.67 4.68
CA ASP A 41 -10.15 -8.00 5.94
C ASP A 41 -8.63 -8.14 5.77
N ARG A 42 -8.19 -8.67 4.62
CA ARG A 42 -6.76 -8.81 4.30
C ARG A 42 -6.16 -7.47 3.92
N LEU A 43 -6.88 -6.66 3.15
CA LEU A 43 -6.41 -5.32 2.78
C LEU A 43 -6.24 -4.41 3.98
N GLN A 44 -7.20 -4.44 4.92
CA GLN A 44 -7.13 -3.63 6.14
C GLN A 44 -5.92 -4.03 6.99
N ARG A 45 -5.71 -5.33 7.20
CA ARG A 45 -4.52 -5.83 7.92
C ARG A 45 -3.21 -5.45 7.25
N LEU A 46 -3.14 -5.57 5.91
CA LEU A 46 -1.97 -5.15 5.14
C LEU A 46 -1.73 -3.64 5.28
N ALA A 47 -2.78 -2.82 5.08
CA ALA A 47 -2.67 -1.37 5.18
C ALA A 47 -2.23 -0.91 6.58
N GLU A 48 -2.75 -1.52 7.64
CA GLU A 48 -2.37 -1.19 9.01
C GLU A 48 -0.91 -1.56 9.30
N ALA A 49 -0.47 -2.76 8.90
CA ALA A 49 0.92 -3.16 9.03
C ALA A 49 1.88 -2.21 8.28
N LEU A 50 1.54 -1.86 7.04
CA LEU A 50 2.37 -0.97 6.23
C LEU A 50 2.42 0.47 6.76
N ARG A 51 1.30 1.02 7.27
CA ARG A 51 1.30 2.36 7.91
C ARG A 51 2.11 2.39 9.21
N GLN A 52 2.17 1.29 9.96
CA GLN A 52 2.97 1.20 11.18
C GLN A 52 4.46 1.09 10.85
N GLN A 53 4.82 0.35 9.81
CA GLN A 53 6.20 0.11 9.43
C GLN A 53 6.81 1.26 8.61
N PHE A 54 6.01 1.93 7.79
CA PHE A 54 6.46 2.94 6.84
C PHE A 54 5.65 4.23 6.95
N ARG A 55 6.28 5.37 6.68
CA ARG A 55 5.62 6.69 6.74
C ARG A 55 4.88 7.01 5.44
N VAL A 56 3.89 6.19 5.09
CA VAL A 56 3.12 6.27 3.84
C VAL A 56 1.61 6.39 4.08
N ASP A 57 0.91 7.06 3.16
CA ASP A 57 -0.56 7.08 3.17
C ASP A 57 -1.08 5.85 2.43
N ILE A 58 -2.19 5.28 2.91
CA ILE A 58 -2.80 4.11 2.26
C ILE A 58 -4.30 4.31 2.18
N VAL A 59 -4.88 4.05 1.01
CA VAL A 59 -6.33 3.95 0.78
C VAL A 59 -6.67 2.50 0.47
N VAL A 60 -7.79 2.03 1.00
CA VAL A 60 -8.26 0.65 0.81
C VAL A 60 -9.60 0.69 0.10
N GLU A 61 -9.70 0.00 -1.04
CA GLU A 61 -10.93 -0.16 -1.82
C GLU A 61 -11.21 -1.64 -2.05
N ARG A 62 -12.49 -2.04 -1.99
CA ARG A 62 -12.90 -3.45 -2.13
C ARG A 62 -13.15 -3.86 -3.57
#